data_AF-A0AAW6U5F0-F1
#
_entry.id   AF-A0AAW6U5F0-F1
#
_cell.length_a   1.000
_cell.length_b   1.000
_cell.length_c   1.000
_cell.angle_alpha   90.00
_cell.angle_beta   90.00
_cell.angle_gamma   90.00
#
_symmetry.space_group_name_H-M   'P 1'
#
loop_
_entity.id
_entity.type
_entity.pdbx_description
1 polymer ?
#
loop_
_entity_poly.entity_id
_entity_poly.type
_entity_poly.pdbx_seq_one_letter_code
_entity_poly.pdbx_strand_id
1 'polypeptide(L)'
;MEINTLDYIKAIEQIENGEILEIIFSINNYTHYRLCKLYRETDVLKNGNELNRICIDPVPDKTESVCFLSKFNQSYKLFSLGKGKKYTLKQIWDRITIIEIIRKT
;
A
#
# COMPACT_ATOMS: atom_id res chain seq x y z
N MET A 1 -9.44 -7.36 -20.52
CA MET A 1 -8.79 -6.59 -19.43
C MET A 1 -8.55 -7.60 -18.33
N GLU A 2 -7.34 -8.13 -18.22
CA GLU A 2 -7.04 -9.18 -17.24
C GLU A 2 -7.06 -8.57 -15.84
N ILE A 3 -8.06 -8.95 -15.05
CA ILE A 3 -8.10 -8.65 -13.62
C ILE A 3 -7.08 -9.60 -12.99
N ASN A 4 -5.80 -9.21 -12.98
CA ASN A 4 -4.79 -9.88 -12.17
C ASN A 4 -5.19 -9.70 -10.71
N THR A 5 -5.84 -10.71 -10.13
CA THR A 5 -6.18 -10.73 -8.71
C THR A 5 -4.93 -11.11 -7.93
N LEU A 6 -4.13 -10.10 -7.60
CA LEU A 6 -3.03 -10.27 -6.67
C LEU A 6 -3.62 -10.53 -5.28
N ASP A 7 -3.38 -11.74 -4.75
CA ASP A 7 -3.74 -12.09 -3.39
C ASP A 7 -3.07 -11.13 -2.38
N TYR A 8 -3.81 -10.77 -1.32
CA TYR A 8 -3.35 -9.83 -0.30
C TYR A 8 -2.04 -10.26 0.35
N ILE A 9 -1.94 -11.53 0.77
CA ILE A 9 -0.75 -12.02 1.48
C ILE A 9 0.46 -11.95 0.55
N LYS A 10 0.30 -12.42 -0.69
CA LYS A 10 1.35 -12.31 -1.72
C LYS A 10 1.75 -10.87 -2.01
N ALA A 11 0.80 -9.93 -2.06
CA ALA A 11 1.10 -8.52 -2.29
C ALA A 11 1.99 -7.93 -1.20
N ILE A 12 1.66 -8.19 0.08
CA ILE A 12 2.44 -7.71 1.21
C ILE A 12 3.83 -8.35 1.22
N GLU A 13 3.93 -9.66 1.04
CA GLU A 13 5.22 -10.37 0.99
C GLU A 13 6.12 -9.84 -0.13
N GLN A 14 5.59 -9.66 -1.34
CA GLN A 14 6.36 -9.14 -2.47
C GLN A 14 6.86 -7.70 -2.25
N ILE A 15 6.10 -6.87 -1.54
CA ILE A 15 6.53 -5.51 -1.18
C ILE A 15 7.58 -5.53 -0.06
N GLU A 16 7.36 -6.32 0.98
CA GLU A 16 8.32 -6.47 2.09
C GLU A 16 9.65 -7.07 1.61
N ASN A 17 9.62 -7.94 0.60
CA ASN A 17 10.82 -8.51 -0.02
C ASN A 17 11.43 -7.61 -1.10
N GLY A 18 10.70 -6.60 -1.57
CA GLY A 18 11.18 -5.63 -2.56
C GLY A 18 11.14 -6.14 -4.00
N GLU A 19 10.36 -7.18 -4.25
CA GLU A 19 10.01 -7.67 -5.59
C GLU A 19 9.02 -6.71 -6.27
N ILE A 20 8.06 -6.21 -5.49
CA ILE A 20 7.19 -5.09 -5.87
C ILE A 20 7.71 -3.84 -5.17
N LEU A 21 7.86 -2.76 -5.95
CA LEU A 21 8.24 -1.45 -5.45
C LEU A 21 7.02 -0.58 -5.13
N GLU A 22 5.96 -0.68 -5.93
CA GLU A 22 4.73 0.10 -5.75
C GLU A 22 3.52 -0.65 -6.31
N ILE A 23 2.39 -0.55 -5.61
CA ILE A 23 1.05 -0.93 -6.08
C ILE A 23 0.20 0.33 -6.05
N ILE A 24 -0.32 0.72 -7.21
CA ILE A 24 -1.31 1.78 -7.34
C ILE A 24 -2.68 1.11 -7.43
N PHE A 25 -3.62 1.54 -6.59
CA PHE A 25 -4.96 0.98 -6.53
C PHE A 25 -6.02 2.03 -6.21
N SER A 26 -7.28 1.66 -6.45
CA SER A 26 -8.45 2.43 -6.04
C SER A 26 -9.34 1.59 -5.14
N ILE A 27 -10.17 2.23 -4.31
CA ILE A 27 -11.23 1.55 -3.56
C ILE A 27 -12.57 1.80 -4.25
N ASN A 28 -13.27 0.73 -4.62
CA ASN A 28 -14.52 0.78 -5.36
C ASN A 28 -15.59 1.59 -4.60
N ASN A 29 -16.22 2.55 -5.29
CA ASN A 29 -17.24 3.47 -4.76
C ASN A 29 -16.74 4.53 -3.76
N TYR A 30 -15.42 4.75 -3.64
CA TYR A 30 -14.86 5.80 -2.78
C TYR A 30 -13.92 6.72 -3.55
N THR A 31 -14.45 7.83 -4.08
CA THR A 31 -13.70 8.80 -4.91
C THR A 31 -12.46 9.38 -4.24
N HIS A 32 -12.48 9.52 -2.91
CA HIS A 32 -11.35 9.98 -2.10
C HIS A 32 -10.14 9.03 -2.21
N TYR A 33 -10.40 7.74 -2.38
CA TYR A 33 -9.41 6.66 -2.45
C TYR A 33 -9.22 6.15 -3.89
N ARG A 34 -9.19 7.06 -4.87
CA ARG A 34 -9.10 6.71 -6.30
C ARG A 34 -7.70 6.41 -6.81
N LEU A 35 -6.66 6.83 -6.08
CA LEU A 35 -5.25 6.71 -6.45
C LEU A 35 -4.41 6.46 -5.20
N CYS A 36 -4.73 5.39 -4.47
CA CYS A 36 -3.95 4.94 -3.33
C CYS A 36 -2.63 4.33 -3.80
N LYS A 37 -1.60 4.44 -2.98
CA LYS A 37 -0.30 3.78 -3.20
C LYS A 37 0.07 2.94 -1.99
N LEU A 38 0.54 1.73 -2.23
CA LEU A 38 1.29 0.92 -1.27
C LEU A 38 2.67 0.68 -1.88
N TYR A 39 3.72 1.16 -1.23
CA TYR A 39 5.05 1.19 -1.83
C TYR A 39 6.15 0.93 -0.81
N ARG A 40 7.31 0.53 -1.31
CA ARG A 40 8.55 0.39 -0.55
C ARG A 40 9.42 1.61 -0.81
N GLU A 41 9.86 2.25 0.26
CA GLU A 41 10.84 3.34 0.24
C GLU A 41 12.15 2.84 0.88
N THR A 42 13.27 3.12 0.23
CA THR A 42 14.61 2.76 0.73
C THR A 42 15.44 4.03 0.88
N ASP A 43 15.80 4.34 2.13
CA ASP A 43 16.73 5.43 2.43
C ASP A 43 18.14 4.88 2.62
N VAL A 44 19.13 5.52 2.03
CA VAL A 44 20.54 5.21 2.31
C VAL A 44 21.04 6.11 3.42
N LEU A 45 21.38 5.51 4.56
CA LEU A 45 21.93 6.20 5.72
C LEU A 45 23.38 6.64 5.43
N LYS A 46 23.87 7.62 6.21
CA LYS A 46 25.23 8.17 6.06
C LYS A 46 26.35 7.12 6.17
N ASN A 47 26.09 5.99 6.81
CA ASN A 47 27.02 4.88 6.97
C ASN A 47 26.92 3.82 5.85
N GLY A 48 26.12 4.07 4.81
CA GLY A 48 25.89 3.16 3.69
C GLY A 48 24.84 2.08 3.95
N ASN A 49 24.25 2.03 5.16
CA ASN A 49 23.19 1.07 5.46
C ASN A 49 21.86 1.52 4.82
N GLU A 50 21.08 0.56 4.35
CA GLU A 50 19.74 0.81 3.83
C GLU A 50 18.68 0.72 4.94
N LEU A 51 17.80 1.70 4.98
CA LEU A 51 16.60 1.70 5.81
C LEU A 51 15.38 1.50 4.89
N ASN A 52 14.70 0.37 5.05
CA ASN A 52 13.54 0.03 4.24
C ASN A 52 12.25 0.33 5.00
N ARG A 53 11.34 1.07 4.37
CA ARG A 53 10.03 1.45 4.90
C ARG A 53 8.94 1.00 3.95
N ILE A 54 7.87 0.42 4.49
CA ILE A 54 6.66 0.11 3.74
C ILE A 54 5.65 1.21 4.01
N CYS A 55 5.32 1.97 2.99
CA CYS A 55 4.48 3.15 3.07
C CYS A 55 3.15 2.93 2.36
N ILE A 56 2.12 3.58 2.87
CA ILE A 56 0.85 3.71 2.18
C ILE A 56 0.47 5.19 2.14
N ASP A 57 0.04 5.61 0.95
CA ASP A 57 -0.60 6.89 0.70
C ASP A 57 -2.05 6.61 0.30
N PRO A 58 -3.03 6.78 1.21
CA PRO A 58 -4.45 6.60 0.87
C PRO A 58 -4.94 7.64 -0.12
N VAL A 59 -4.35 8.83 -0.07
CA VAL A 59 -4.79 10.03 -0.77
C VAL A 59 -3.62 10.66 -1.52
N PRO A 60 -3.86 11.27 -2.69
CA PRO A 60 -2.79 11.86 -3.50
C PRO A 60 -2.01 12.98 -2.81
N ASP A 61 -2.64 13.71 -1.88
CA ASP A 61 -2.04 14.83 -1.16
C ASP A 61 -1.17 14.41 0.03
N LYS A 62 -1.05 13.10 0.30
CA LYS A 62 -0.23 12.49 1.36
C LYS A 62 -0.63 12.89 2.79
N THR A 63 -1.79 13.51 2.99
CA THR A 63 -2.23 13.95 4.32
C THR A 63 -2.54 12.78 5.27
N GLU A 64 -2.83 11.60 4.72
CA GLU A 64 -3.11 10.38 5.48
C GLU A 64 -1.99 9.32 5.37
N SER A 65 -0.80 9.72 4.90
CA SER A 65 0.30 8.78 4.67
C SER A 65 0.80 8.15 5.97
N VAL A 66 1.13 6.86 5.90
CA VAL A 66 1.73 6.10 6.99
C VAL A 66 2.85 5.21 6.47
N CYS A 67 3.94 5.12 7.21
CA CYS A 67 5.06 4.23 6.90
C CYS A 67 5.39 3.34 8.10
N PHE A 68 5.78 2.10 7.80
CA PHE A 68 6.21 1.11 8.78
C PHE A 68 7.63 0.68 8.49
N LEU A 69 8.43 0.49 9.55
CA LEU A 69 9.81 0.06 9.40
C LEU A 69 9.86 -1.44 9.03
N SER A 70 10.45 -1.74 7.87
CA SER A 70 10.74 -3.08 7.33
C SER A 70 9.55 -4.03 7.10
N LYS A 71 8.46 -3.93 7.86
CA LYS A 71 7.26 -4.77 7.74
C LYS A 71 5.99 -3.94 7.85
N PHE A 72 4.99 -4.29 7.05
CA PHE A 72 3.69 -3.66 7.06
C PHE A 72 2.87 -4.11 8.28
N ASN A 73 2.36 -3.16 9.06
CA ASN A 73 1.44 -3.49 10.15
C ASN A 73 0.03 -3.75 9.60
N GLN A 74 -0.28 -5.02 9.36
CA GLN A 74 -1.58 -5.44 8.81
C GLN A 74 -2.78 -5.06 9.71
N SER A 75 -2.56 -4.81 11.00
CA SER A 75 -3.62 -4.41 11.94
C SER A 75 -3.88 -2.90 11.94
N TYR A 76 -3.09 -2.12 11.21
CA TYR A 76 -3.24 -0.67 11.17
C TYR A 76 -4.50 -0.26 10.38
N LYS A 77 -5.42 0.41 11.07
CA LYS A 77 -6.69 0.87 10.51
C LYS A 77 -6.52 2.24 9.90
N LEU A 78 -6.61 2.32 8.59
CA LEU A 78 -6.31 3.52 7.84
C LEU A 78 -7.50 4.06 7.06
N PHE A 79 -8.26 3.19 6.41
CA PHE A 79 -9.28 3.60 5.46
C PHE A 79 -10.60 3.93 6.16
N SER A 80 -11.12 5.12 5.94
CA SER A 80 -12.42 5.58 6.46
C SER A 80 -13.51 5.42 5.41
N LEU A 81 -14.26 4.32 5.48
CA LEU A 81 -15.24 3.96 4.46
C LEU A 81 -16.69 4.39 4.79
N GLY A 82 -16.89 5.43 5.60
CA GLY A 82 -18.21 5.92 6.02
C GLY A 82 -18.27 6.25 7.51
N LYS A 83 -19.41 5.94 8.15
CA LYS A 83 -19.84 6.32 9.53
C LYS A 83 -18.79 6.14 10.66
N GLY A 84 -17.70 6.92 10.64
CA GLY A 84 -16.68 7.01 11.68
C GLY A 84 -15.81 5.76 11.92
N LYS A 85 -15.95 4.69 11.13
CA LYS A 85 -15.16 3.46 11.30
C LYS A 85 -13.97 3.44 10.35
N LYS A 86 -12.79 3.13 10.89
CA LYS A 86 -11.58 2.86 10.11
C LYS A 86 -11.38 1.35 9.90
N TYR A 87 -10.87 0.99 8.73
CA TYR A 87 -10.63 -0.37 8.28
C TYR A 87 -9.15 -0.57 7.94
N THR A 88 -8.66 -1.79 8.13
CA THR A 88 -7.32 -2.21 7.70
C THR A 88 -7.30 -2.43 6.18
N LEU A 89 -6.11 -2.42 5.58
CA LEU A 89 -5.94 -2.77 4.16
C LEU A 89 -6.49 -4.17 3.86
N LYS A 90 -6.20 -5.14 4.73
CA LYS A 90 -6.69 -6.53 4.61
C LYS A 90 -8.21 -6.61 4.51
N GLN A 91 -8.92 -5.86 5.36
CA GLN A 91 -10.38 -5.87 5.40
C GLN A 91 -11.05 -5.28 4.16
N ILE A 92 -10.33 -4.46 3.41
CA ILE A 92 -10.87 -3.78 2.23
C ILE A 92 -10.31 -4.33 0.92
N TRP A 93 -9.42 -5.34 0.98
CA TRP A 93 -8.70 -5.83 -0.19
C TRP A 93 -9.63 -6.30 -1.31
N ASP A 94 -10.70 -7.03 -0.98
CA ASP A 94 -11.70 -7.48 -1.97
C ASP A 94 -12.49 -6.33 -2.62
N ARG A 95 -12.34 -5.10 -2.13
CA ARG A 95 -12.97 -3.89 -2.67
C ARG A 95 -12.01 -3.02 -3.46
N ILE A 96 -10.74 -3.40 -3.58
CA ILE A 96 -9.77 -2.63 -4.34
C ILE A 96 -9.76 -3.05 -5.80
N THR A 97 -9.47 -2.09 -6.67
CA THR A 97 -9.08 -2.34 -8.05
C THR A 97 -7.63 -1.93 -8.21
N ILE A 98 -6.75 -2.88 -8.51
CA ILE A 98 -5.35 -2.61 -8.83
C ILE A 98 -5.28 -1.92 -10.19
N ILE A 99 -4.60 -0.78 -10.22
CA ILE A 99 -4.40 0.05 -11.41
C ILE A 99 -3.06 -0.30 -12.04
N GLU A 100 -2.01 -0.40 -11.22
CA GLU A 100 -0.64 -0.63 -11.68
C GLU A 100 0.19 -1.33 -10.60
N ILE A 101 1.15 -2.16 -11.04
CA ILE A 101 2.16 -2.79 -10.17
C ILE A 101 3.53 -2.49 -10.78
N ILE A 102 4.38 -1.81 -10.02
CA ILE A 102 5.77 -1.52 -10.39
C ILE A 102 6.67 -2.54 -9.69
N ARG A 103 7.48 -3.25 -10.46
CA ARG A 103 8.40 -4.29 -9.97
C ARG A 103 9.85 -3.85 -10.10
N LYS A 104 10.71 -4.42 -9.26
CA LYS A 104 12.16 -4.26 -9.39
C LYS A 104 12.62 -4.98 -10.67
N THR A 105 13.30 -4.24 -11.54
CA THR A 105 13.86 -4.74 -12.81
C THR A 105 15.11 -5.59 -12.58
#